data_AF-A0A834PBG3-F1
#
_entry.id   AF-A0A834PBG3-F1
#
_cell.length_a   1.000
_cell.length_b   1.000
_cell.length_c   1.000
_cell.angle_alpha   90.00
_cell.angle_beta   90.00
_cell.angle_gamma   90.00
#
_symmetry.space_group_name_H-M   'P 1'
#
loop_
_entity.id
_entity.type
_entity.pdbx_description
1 polymer ?
#
loop_
_entity_poly.entity_id
_entity_poly.type
_entity_poly.pdbx_seq_one_letter_code
_entity_poly.pdbx_strand_id
1 'polypeptide(L)'
;MPNEYMNIDIFCQSLELNGSSYCEWNYSGLGLDYQILAGPSFIAVFTVVGVILGIAADRFNRVRLLAICTLVFSLAIILMGAVKEYWHLVVLRMVLAAGEAGCNPLATGLISDWFPEEQRGLVMSIFNWGIYGGYGIAFPVGRYVPALNAWDLGWRVCYYGAGIIGVIIAILTGLTLTEPERKTIGEESDKTKDKKISVWKVILQPRIILLCLAASIRHCGGMCFAYNCDLYYRDYFPDHDLGWWLFAVTIVIGSIGVVVGGVVSDKFVAKMGIRSRVAVLAISQLIATPPAFGSVYFEPRWAMLSLGISYFFAEMWFGIVFAIVVEIVPLNLRSTTIGVFLFVMNNIGGNLPILVEPTRMAIGFRESLYIFYAGFYGISSIMFLLTMFLMDGPVKQTKNIEEQTGYDNCTFTNDRDQHVSSIMELPRLSIRPPCYENSQL
;
A
#
# COMPACT_ATOMS: atom_id res chain seq x y z
N MET A 1 48.58 14.47 20.05
CA MET A 1 48.09 13.50 21.05
C MET A 1 46.67 13.90 21.42
N PRO A 2 45.74 12.94 21.45
CA PRO A 2 44.33 13.17 21.19
C PRO A 2 43.62 13.64 22.46
N ASN A 3 42.71 14.61 22.34
CA ASN A 3 41.65 14.78 23.33
C ASN A 3 40.32 14.52 22.63
N GLU A 4 39.83 13.31 22.88
CA GLU A 4 38.46 12.89 22.73
C GLU A 4 37.52 13.89 23.43
N TYR A 5 36.80 14.67 22.64
CA TYR A 5 35.49 15.19 23.02
C TYR A 5 34.50 14.78 21.94
N MET A 6 34.30 13.48 21.85
CA MET A 6 33.18 12.88 21.15
C MET A 6 32.31 12.27 22.24
N ASN A 7 31.51 13.10 22.93
CA ASN A 7 30.37 12.64 23.74
C ASN A 7 29.55 13.80 24.35
N ILE A 8 28.24 13.78 24.02
CA ILE A 8 27.09 14.25 24.82
C ILE A 8 26.72 15.76 24.74
N ASP A 9 26.85 16.41 23.58
CA ASP A 9 26.23 17.73 23.32
C ASP A 9 25.28 17.67 22.12
N ILE A 10 24.12 17.02 22.28
CA ILE A 10 23.13 16.91 21.20
C ILE A 10 21.88 17.70 21.61
N PHE A 11 21.77 18.92 21.06
CA PHE A 11 20.65 19.88 21.06
C PHE A 11 20.58 21.01 22.10
N CYS A 12 21.71 21.62 22.42
CA CYS A 12 21.71 22.98 22.98
C CYS A 12 22.21 23.98 21.95
N GLN A 13 21.35 24.86 21.42
CA GLN A 13 21.85 26.01 20.66
C GLN A 13 22.35 27.04 21.68
N SER A 14 23.66 27.30 21.72
CA SER A 14 24.21 28.35 22.57
C SER A 14 23.88 29.70 21.94
N LEU A 15 22.95 30.43 22.56
CA LEU A 15 22.53 31.76 22.12
C LEU A 15 23.00 32.78 23.17
N GLU A 16 23.42 33.96 22.73
CA GLU A 16 23.74 35.07 23.63
C GLU A 16 22.59 36.07 23.64
N LEU A 17 21.97 36.28 24.80
CA LEU A 17 21.07 37.40 25.04
C LEU A 17 21.74 38.33 26.05
N ASN A 18 21.94 39.60 25.69
CA ASN A 18 22.51 40.63 26.58
C ASN A 18 23.83 40.22 27.27
N GLY A 19 24.72 39.49 26.57
CA GLY A 19 26.01 39.04 27.11
C GLY A 19 25.94 37.84 28.07
N SER A 20 24.76 37.25 28.26
CA SER A 20 24.59 35.96 28.94
C SER A 20 24.34 34.85 27.91
N SER A 21 25.18 33.81 27.94
CA SER A 21 24.95 32.59 27.18
C SER A 21 23.84 31.78 27.81
N TYR A 22 22.84 31.43 27.02
CA TYR A 22 21.78 30.51 27.42
C TYR A 22 21.66 29.38 26.41
N CYS A 23 21.11 28.28 26.91
CA CYS A 23 20.89 27.07 26.17
C CYS A 23 19.42 26.96 25.79
N GLU A 24 19.10 26.94 24.50
CA GLU A 24 17.75 26.64 24.04
C GLU A 24 17.69 25.24 23.44
N TRP A 25 16.77 24.43 23.95
CA TRP A 25 16.43 23.13 23.41
C TRP A 25 15.45 23.33 22.26
N ASN A 26 15.93 23.11 21.02
CA ASN A 26 15.08 23.24 19.85
C ASN A 26 14.27 21.94 19.63
N TYR A 27 13.01 21.94 20.09
CA TYR A 27 12.04 20.87 19.86
C TYR A 27 11.45 20.92 18.43
N SER A 28 12.32 20.90 17.42
CA SER A 28 11.95 20.98 16.00
C SER A 28 11.24 19.72 15.48
N GLY A 29 11.26 18.62 16.24
CA GLY A 29 10.80 17.31 15.76
C GLY A 29 11.77 16.65 14.78
N LEU A 30 12.96 17.23 14.57
CA LEU A 30 14.07 16.65 13.83
C LEU A 30 15.03 15.92 14.80
N GLY A 31 15.85 15.00 14.29
CA GLY A 31 16.76 14.22 15.13
C GLY A 31 16.70 12.70 14.88
N LEU A 32 17.74 12.00 15.35
CA LEU A 32 17.86 10.56 15.15
C LEU A 32 16.78 9.80 15.92
N ASP A 33 16.44 10.29 17.12
CA ASP A 33 15.36 9.73 17.94
C ASP A 33 14.02 9.78 17.21
N TYR A 34 13.69 10.89 16.54
CA TYR A 34 12.49 10.96 15.72
C TYR A 34 12.54 9.94 14.58
N GLN A 35 13.66 9.83 13.86
CA GLN A 35 13.76 8.89 12.75
C GLN A 35 13.66 7.43 13.20
N ILE A 36 14.25 7.07 14.35
CA ILE A 36 14.13 5.75 14.98
C ILE A 36 12.66 5.46 15.33
N LEU A 37 11.97 6.44 15.91
CA LEU A 37 10.56 6.33 16.28
C LEU A 37 9.65 6.22 15.04
N ALA A 38 9.93 6.99 13.98
CA ALA A 38 9.13 7.01 12.77
C ALA A 38 9.26 5.73 11.94
N GLY A 39 10.49 5.23 11.73
CA GLY A 39 10.76 4.06 10.89
C GLY A 39 11.06 2.77 11.67
N PRO A 40 12.32 2.56 12.12
CA PRO A 40 12.79 1.28 12.68
C PRO A 40 11.96 0.68 13.81
N SER A 41 11.55 1.48 14.79
CA SER A 41 10.77 0.97 15.93
C SER A 41 9.43 0.36 15.49
N PHE A 42 8.83 0.87 14.42
CA PHE A 42 7.59 0.33 13.88
C PHE A 42 7.86 -0.81 12.89
N ILE A 43 8.69 -0.58 11.87
CA ILE A 43 8.83 -1.48 10.71
C ILE A 43 9.41 -2.85 11.08
N ALA A 44 10.41 -2.88 11.97
CA ALA A 44 11.05 -4.14 12.37
C ALA A 44 10.05 -5.09 13.04
N VAL A 45 9.22 -4.56 13.94
CA VAL A 45 8.21 -5.36 14.64
C VAL A 45 7.02 -5.67 13.73
N PHE A 46 6.54 -4.68 12.97
CA PHE A 46 5.42 -4.85 12.03
C PHE A 46 5.66 -6.00 11.05
N THR A 47 6.87 -6.05 10.46
CA THR A 47 7.18 -7.06 9.44
C THR A 47 7.34 -8.47 10.01
N VAL A 48 7.96 -8.63 11.19
CA VAL A 48 8.12 -9.94 11.85
C VAL A 48 6.78 -10.45 12.37
N VAL A 49 6.04 -9.60 13.09
CA VAL A 49 4.75 -10.00 13.66
C VAL A 49 3.71 -10.23 12.57
N GLY A 50 3.75 -9.50 11.45
CA GLY A 50 2.86 -9.70 10.31
C GLY A 50 2.98 -11.10 9.71
N VAL A 51 4.20 -11.65 9.62
CA VAL A 51 4.41 -13.04 9.19
C VAL A 51 3.80 -14.03 10.19
N ILE A 52 4.02 -13.81 11.49
CA ILE A 52 3.49 -14.67 12.55
C ILE A 52 1.95 -14.65 12.55
N LEU A 53 1.35 -13.47 12.47
CA LEU A 53 -0.10 -13.29 12.45
C LEU A 53 -0.74 -13.79 11.15
N GLY A 54 -0.02 -13.70 10.02
CA GLY A 54 -0.44 -14.34 8.77
C GLY A 54 -0.56 -15.86 8.92
N ILE A 55 0.42 -16.52 9.55
CA ILE A 55 0.34 -17.97 9.84
C ILE A 55 -0.75 -18.28 10.88
N ALA A 56 -0.94 -17.39 11.85
CA ALA A 56 -1.98 -17.52 12.85
C ALA A 56 -3.40 -17.40 12.24
N ALA A 57 -3.56 -16.59 11.18
CA ALA A 57 -4.84 -16.42 10.47
C ALA A 57 -5.40 -17.75 9.95
N ASP A 58 -4.52 -18.67 9.56
CA ASP A 58 -4.91 -19.99 9.05
C ASP A 58 -5.37 -20.94 10.17
N ARG A 59 -5.02 -20.67 11.44
CA ARG A 59 -5.30 -21.58 12.57
C ARG A 59 -6.38 -21.09 13.50
N PHE A 60 -6.52 -19.77 13.61
CA PHE A 60 -7.44 -19.14 14.55
C PHE A 60 -8.63 -18.49 13.83
N ASN A 61 -9.64 -18.09 14.61
CA ASN A 61 -10.76 -17.30 14.13
C ASN A 61 -10.25 -15.90 13.74
N ARG A 62 -10.38 -15.53 12.46
CA ARG A 62 -9.78 -14.30 11.91
C ARG A 62 -10.47 -13.05 12.41
N VAL A 63 -11.79 -13.07 12.61
CA VAL A 63 -12.53 -11.94 13.20
C VAL A 63 -12.07 -11.66 14.62
N ARG A 64 -11.96 -12.69 15.47
CA ARG A 64 -11.47 -12.53 16.86
C ARG A 64 -10.03 -12.07 16.88
N LEU A 65 -9.18 -12.64 16.03
CA LEU A 65 -7.78 -12.25 15.94
C LEU A 65 -7.66 -10.79 15.47
N LEU A 66 -8.46 -10.37 14.49
CA LEU A 66 -8.53 -8.99 14.02
C LEU A 66 -8.98 -8.06 15.15
N ALA A 67 -10.06 -8.38 15.88
CA ALA A 67 -10.54 -7.58 17.00
C ALA A 67 -9.48 -7.42 18.10
N ILE A 68 -8.76 -8.49 18.45
CA ILE A 68 -7.67 -8.46 19.44
C ILE A 68 -6.51 -7.59 18.94
N CYS A 69 -6.10 -7.76 17.69
CA CYS A 69 -5.07 -6.93 17.06
C CYS A 69 -5.44 -5.45 17.09
N THR A 70 -6.68 -5.13 16.73
CA THR A 70 -7.23 -3.77 16.76
C THR A 70 -7.25 -3.20 18.17
N LEU A 71 -7.67 -3.99 19.15
CA LEU A 71 -7.68 -3.57 20.55
C LEU A 71 -6.26 -3.28 21.05
N VAL A 72 -5.31 -4.18 20.80
CA VAL A 72 -3.92 -4.04 21.26
C VAL A 72 -3.29 -2.77 20.70
N PHE A 73 -3.38 -2.52 19.40
CA PHE A 73 -2.78 -1.31 18.84
C PHE A 73 -3.50 -0.05 19.33
N SER A 74 -4.82 -0.10 19.52
CA SER A 74 -5.60 1.06 19.99
C SER A 74 -5.25 1.42 21.43
N LEU A 75 -5.08 0.43 22.31
CA LEU A 75 -4.62 0.65 23.67
C LEU A 75 -3.19 1.21 23.69
N ALA A 76 -2.30 0.74 22.81
CA ALA A 76 -0.97 1.31 22.68
C ALA A 76 -1.00 2.79 22.27
N ILE A 77 -1.89 3.18 21.34
CA ILE A 77 -2.11 4.59 20.96
C ILE A 77 -2.55 5.41 22.17
N ILE A 78 -3.54 4.95 22.95
CA ILE A 78 -3.99 5.66 24.16
C ILE A 78 -2.82 5.85 25.13
N LEU A 79 -2.05 4.80 25.39
CA LEU A 79 -0.90 4.83 26.29
C LEU A 79 0.21 5.77 25.80
N MET A 80 0.38 5.94 24.48
CA MET A 80 1.32 6.93 23.91
C MET A 80 0.95 8.36 24.31
N GLY A 81 -0.33 8.66 24.50
CA GLY A 81 -0.80 9.93 25.02
C GLY A 81 -0.38 10.21 26.47
N ALA A 82 0.00 9.18 27.24
CA ALA A 82 0.34 9.27 28.68
C ALA A 82 1.85 9.16 28.97
N VAL A 83 2.70 9.09 27.95
CA VAL A 83 4.15 8.90 28.09
C VAL A 83 4.85 10.09 28.77
N LYS A 84 5.96 9.81 29.44
CA LYS A 84 6.82 10.78 30.12
C LYS A 84 8.24 10.76 29.59
N GLU A 85 8.71 9.57 29.21
CA GLU A 85 10.04 9.33 28.67
C GLU A 85 9.96 8.88 27.21
N TYR A 86 11.00 9.20 26.43
CA TYR A 86 11.11 8.82 25.02
C TYR A 86 11.03 7.30 24.82
N TRP A 87 11.68 6.50 25.67
CA TRP A 87 11.67 5.05 25.51
C TRP A 87 10.26 4.43 25.68
N HIS A 88 9.34 5.09 26.41
CA HIS A 88 7.94 4.66 26.46
C HIS A 88 7.30 4.73 25.06
N LEU A 89 7.58 5.80 24.30
CA LEU A 89 7.09 5.95 22.92
C LEU A 89 7.64 4.84 22.04
N VAL A 90 8.94 4.53 22.12
CA VAL A 90 9.57 3.48 21.32
C VAL A 90 8.91 2.12 21.57
N VAL A 91 8.75 1.73 22.84
CA VAL A 91 8.14 0.45 23.21
C VAL A 91 6.67 0.41 22.79
N LEU A 92 5.90 1.46 23.04
CA LEU A 92 4.49 1.50 22.65
C LEU A 92 4.32 1.53 21.13
N ARG A 93 5.24 2.15 20.39
CA ARG A 93 5.27 2.11 18.92
C ARG A 93 5.50 0.70 18.39
N MET A 94 6.36 -0.07 19.04
CA MET A 94 6.56 -1.50 18.75
C MET A 94 5.30 -2.33 19.06
N VAL A 95 4.62 -2.07 20.18
CA VAL A 95 3.35 -2.76 20.52
C VAL A 95 2.25 -2.42 19.51
N LEU A 96 2.13 -1.15 19.13
CA LEU A 96 1.23 -0.71 18.08
C LEU A 96 1.53 -1.44 16.77
N ALA A 97 2.80 -1.49 16.36
CA ALA A 97 3.23 -2.20 15.16
C ALA A 97 2.85 -3.70 15.18
N ALA A 98 3.02 -4.35 16.33
CA ALA A 98 2.65 -5.76 16.51
C ALA A 98 1.14 -5.98 16.32
N GLY A 99 0.29 -5.11 16.88
CA GLY A 99 -1.16 -5.19 16.69
C GLY A 99 -1.59 -4.84 15.27
N GLU A 100 -1.03 -3.79 14.66
CA GLU A 100 -1.40 -3.34 13.32
C GLU A 100 -1.03 -4.37 12.24
N ALA A 101 0.05 -5.13 12.42
CA ALA A 101 0.58 -6.08 11.45
C ALA A 101 -0.40 -7.16 10.97
N GLY A 102 -1.36 -7.55 11.83
CA GLY A 102 -2.38 -8.54 11.48
C GLY A 102 -3.53 -7.98 10.64
N CYS A 103 -3.75 -6.67 10.64
CA CYS A 103 -4.99 -6.08 10.14
C CYS A 103 -5.20 -6.35 8.65
N ASN A 104 -4.18 -6.12 7.82
CA ASN A 104 -4.26 -6.30 6.38
C ASN A 104 -4.43 -7.78 5.95
N PRO A 105 -3.57 -8.74 6.38
CA PRO A 105 -3.74 -10.15 6.00
C PRO A 105 -5.06 -10.76 6.52
N LEU A 106 -5.51 -10.40 7.72
CA LEU A 106 -6.78 -10.88 8.26
C LEU A 106 -7.97 -10.32 7.49
N ALA A 107 -7.99 -9.00 7.25
CA ALA A 107 -9.09 -8.36 6.54
C ALA A 107 -9.18 -8.83 5.08
N THR A 108 -8.05 -8.95 4.38
CA THR A 108 -8.03 -9.44 2.99
C THR A 108 -8.53 -10.89 2.88
N GLY A 109 -8.17 -11.76 3.83
CA GLY A 109 -8.71 -13.11 3.92
C GLY A 109 -10.22 -13.13 4.18
N LEU A 110 -10.70 -12.34 5.13
CA LEU A 110 -12.13 -12.22 5.45
C LEU A 110 -12.95 -11.68 4.26
N ILE A 111 -12.47 -10.62 3.60
CA ILE A 111 -13.10 -10.05 2.40
C ILE A 111 -13.21 -11.09 1.29
N SER A 112 -12.18 -11.91 1.10
CA SER A 112 -12.18 -12.96 0.07
C SER A 112 -13.24 -14.03 0.34
N ASP A 113 -13.55 -14.34 1.60
CA ASP A 113 -14.57 -15.33 1.95
C ASP A 113 -15.99 -14.74 1.97
N TRP A 114 -16.15 -13.48 2.42
CA TRP A 114 -17.45 -12.80 2.45
C TRP A 114 -18.00 -12.48 1.05
N PHE A 115 -17.13 -12.10 0.11
CA PHE A 115 -17.57 -11.58 -1.19
C PHE A 115 -17.28 -12.56 -2.34
N PRO A 116 -18.20 -12.63 -3.33
CA PRO A 116 -18.00 -13.44 -4.53
C PRO A 116 -16.89 -12.83 -5.40
N GLU A 117 -16.24 -13.65 -6.22
CA GLU A 117 -15.01 -13.31 -6.94
C GLU A 117 -15.15 -12.06 -7.82
N GLU A 118 -16.31 -11.87 -8.45
CA GLU A 118 -16.61 -10.75 -9.33
C GLU A 118 -16.61 -9.40 -8.60
N GLN A 119 -16.88 -9.40 -7.29
CA GLN A 119 -16.96 -8.20 -6.46
C GLN A 119 -15.69 -7.95 -5.64
N ARG A 120 -14.82 -8.97 -5.46
CA ARG A 120 -13.62 -8.88 -4.62
C ARG A 120 -12.71 -7.72 -5.02
N GLY A 121 -12.54 -7.47 -6.32
CA GLY A 121 -11.72 -6.36 -6.81
C GLY A 121 -12.21 -4.99 -6.31
N LEU A 122 -13.52 -4.75 -6.36
CA LEU A 122 -14.12 -3.49 -5.89
C LEU A 122 -13.98 -3.35 -4.37
N VAL A 123 -14.32 -4.40 -3.61
CA VAL A 123 -14.27 -4.35 -2.14
C VAL A 123 -12.83 -4.17 -1.66
N MET A 124 -11.87 -4.87 -2.27
CA MET A 124 -10.45 -4.68 -1.97
C MET A 124 -9.96 -3.27 -2.32
N SER A 125 -10.50 -2.66 -3.38
CA SER A 125 -10.16 -1.26 -3.73
C SER A 125 -10.69 -0.29 -2.67
N ILE A 126 -11.91 -0.47 -2.19
CA ILE A 126 -12.49 0.34 -1.09
C ILE A 126 -11.69 0.14 0.20
N PHE A 127 -11.31 -1.09 0.53
CA PHE A 127 -10.48 -1.39 1.71
C PHE A 127 -9.11 -0.71 1.63
N ASN A 128 -8.41 -0.84 0.50
CA ASN A 128 -7.10 -0.22 0.31
C ASN A 128 -7.17 1.32 0.21
N TRP A 129 -8.31 1.88 -0.21
CA TRP A 129 -8.54 3.33 -0.14
C TRP A 129 -8.41 3.88 1.29
N GLY A 130 -8.66 3.04 2.31
CA GLY A 130 -8.43 3.38 3.72
C GLY A 130 -6.99 3.80 4.04
N ILE A 131 -5.99 3.32 3.29
CA ILE A 131 -4.58 3.74 3.45
C ILE A 131 -4.44 5.23 3.12
N TYR A 132 -4.97 5.67 1.96
CA TYR A 132 -4.93 7.07 1.53
C TYR A 132 -5.82 7.96 2.38
N GLY A 133 -6.99 7.44 2.78
CA GLY A 133 -7.89 8.12 3.71
C GLY A 133 -7.22 8.41 5.05
N GLY A 134 -6.57 7.39 5.64
CA GLY A 134 -5.85 7.52 6.91
C GLY A 134 -4.70 8.51 6.82
N TYR A 135 -3.80 8.36 5.84
CA TYR A 135 -2.67 9.29 5.64
C TYR A 135 -3.14 10.72 5.38
N GLY A 136 -4.15 10.89 4.53
CA GLY A 136 -4.70 12.20 4.20
C GLY A 136 -5.24 12.90 5.44
N ILE A 137 -6.11 12.24 6.20
CA ILE A 137 -6.72 12.79 7.42
C ILE A 137 -5.67 13.08 8.51
N ALA A 138 -4.58 12.31 8.56
CA ALA A 138 -3.53 12.50 9.56
C ALA A 138 -2.84 13.86 9.47
N PHE A 139 -2.71 14.47 8.28
CA PHE A 139 -2.09 15.80 8.12
C PHE A 139 -2.86 16.92 8.84
N PRO A 140 -4.13 17.22 8.53
CA PRO A 140 -4.88 18.26 9.22
C PRO A 140 -5.10 17.92 10.69
N VAL A 141 -5.31 16.64 11.05
CA VAL A 141 -5.43 16.23 12.45
C VAL A 141 -4.13 16.50 13.21
N GLY A 142 -2.98 16.06 12.68
CA GLY A 142 -1.67 16.25 13.29
C GLY A 142 -1.21 17.71 13.34
N ARG A 143 -1.73 18.57 12.46
CA ARG A 143 -1.38 19.99 12.42
C ARG A 143 -2.28 20.84 13.32
N TYR A 144 -3.60 20.72 13.18
CA TYR A 144 -4.53 21.64 13.83
C TYR A 144 -4.93 21.19 15.24
N VAL A 145 -5.07 19.88 15.50
CA VAL A 145 -5.51 19.42 16.83
C VAL A 145 -4.47 19.73 17.91
N PRO A 146 -3.15 19.51 17.71
CA PRO A 146 -2.17 19.92 18.71
C PRO A 146 -2.11 21.44 18.90
N ALA A 147 -2.35 22.22 17.84
CA ALA A 147 -2.34 23.69 17.88
C ALA A 147 -3.51 24.27 18.69
N LEU A 148 -4.65 23.57 18.75
CA LEU A 148 -5.76 23.95 19.62
C LEU A 148 -5.43 23.82 21.11
N ASN A 149 -4.42 22.99 21.45
CA ASN A 149 -3.98 22.71 22.82
C ASN A 149 -5.14 22.46 23.81
N ALA A 150 -6.15 21.70 23.38
CA ALA A 150 -7.33 21.46 24.20
C ALA A 150 -6.96 20.78 25.52
N TRP A 151 -7.45 21.33 26.63
CA TRP A 151 -7.17 20.86 28.00
C TRP A 151 -5.67 20.83 28.38
N ASP A 152 -4.83 21.66 27.75
CA ASP A 152 -3.37 21.68 27.97
C ASP A 152 -2.68 20.34 27.67
N LEU A 153 -3.31 19.53 26.82
CA LEU A 153 -2.81 18.21 26.42
C LEU A 153 -2.01 18.25 25.11
N GLY A 154 -2.06 19.36 24.35
CA GLY A 154 -1.33 19.52 23.09
C GLY A 154 -1.50 18.33 22.13
N TRP A 155 -0.38 17.74 21.71
CA TRP A 155 -0.35 16.57 20.84
C TRP A 155 -0.95 15.30 21.45
N ARG A 156 -1.06 15.21 22.78
CA ARG A 156 -1.58 14.02 23.47
C ARG A 156 -3.07 13.79 23.17
N VAL A 157 -3.82 14.86 22.88
CA VAL A 157 -5.24 14.78 22.48
C VAL A 157 -5.41 13.90 21.24
N CYS A 158 -4.49 13.99 20.28
CA CYS A 158 -4.53 13.16 19.06
C CYS A 158 -4.47 11.67 19.39
N TYR A 159 -3.58 11.28 20.31
CA TYR A 159 -3.43 9.90 20.75
C TYR A 159 -4.66 9.40 21.51
N TYR A 160 -5.18 10.18 22.47
CA TYR A 160 -6.39 9.78 23.17
C TYR A 160 -7.59 9.65 22.23
N GLY A 161 -7.82 10.63 21.36
CA GLY A 161 -8.93 10.61 20.40
C GLY A 161 -8.85 9.43 19.44
N ALA A 162 -7.73 9.27 18.74
CA ALA A 162 -7.54 8.17 17.79
C ALA A 162 -7.60 6.80 18.47
N GLY A 163 -7.01 6.67 19.66
CA GLY A 163 -7.02 5.45 20.43
C GLY A 163 -8.43 5.05 20.92
N ILE A 164 -9.23 6.00 21.41
CA ILE A 164 -10.62 5.75 21.81
C ILE A 164 -11.46 5.30 20.62
N ILE A 165 -11.33 5.98 19.48
CA ILE A 165 -12.02 5.57 18.24
C ILE A 165 -11.59 4.15 17.85
N GLY A 166 -10.30 3.84 17.93
CA GLY A 166 -9.77 2.50 17.66
C GLY A 166 -10.33 1.42 18.59
N VAL A 167 -10.48 1.70 19.89
CA VAL A 167 -11.10 0.77 20.85
C VAL A 167 -12.57 0.54 20.51
N ILE A 168 -13.32 1.59 20.16
CA ILE A 168 -14.71 1.46 19.71
C ILE A 168 -14.78 0.56 18.48
N ILE A 169 -13.91 0.79 17.49
CA ILE A 169 -13.83 -0.04 16.28
C ILE A 169 -13.48 -1.49 16.64
N ALA A 170 -12.52 -1.73 17.53
CA ALA A 170 -12.15 -3.09 17.96
C ALA A 170 -13.34 -3.84 18.60
N ILE A 171 -14.10 -3.17 19.46
CA ILE A 171 -15.31 -3.73 20.09
C ILE A 171 -16.37 -4.02 19.02
N LEU A 172 -16.62 -3.07 18.11
CA LEU A 172 -17.58 -3.25 17.02
C LEU A 172 -17.16 -4.41 16.10
N THR A 173 -15.87 -4.54 15.77
CA THR A 173 -15.33 -5.65 15.00
C THR A 173 -15.60 -7.00 15.69
N GLY A 174 -15.36 -7.09 17.00
CA GLY A 174 -15.57 -8.32 17.76
C GLY A 174 -17.04 -8.69 17.97
N LEU A 175 -17.95 -7.71 18.00
CA LEU A 175 -19.37 -7.92 18.28
C LEU A 175 -20.25 -8.00 17.03
N THR A 176 -19.88 -7.34 15.93
CA THR A 176 -20.73 -7.21 14.73
C THR A 176 -20.28 -8.07 13.57
N LEU A 177 -18.98 -8.35 13.43
CA LEU A 177 -18.49 -9.18 12.32
C LEU A 177 -18.67 -10.66 12.64
N THR A 178 -19.04 -11.42 11.62
CA THR A 178 -19.22 -12.87 11.70
C THR A 178 -18.10 -13.56 10.93
N GLU A 179 -17.44 -14.53 11.54
CA GLU A 179 -16.43 -15.34 10.86
C GLU A 179 -17.09 -16.12 9.72
N PRO A 180 -16.69 -15.91 8.46
CA PRO A 180 -17.22 -16.67 7.34
C PRO A 180 -16.67 -18.10 7.34
N GLU A 181 -17.44 -19.03 6.77
CA GLU A 181 -16.90 -20.33 6.42
C GLU A 181 -15.74 -20.17 5.45
N ARG A 182 -14.64 -20.87 5.74
CA ARG A 182 -13.42 -20.77 4.95
C ARG A 182 -13.67 -21.45 3.61
N LYS A 183 -13.72 -20.67 2.53
CA LYS A 183 -13.69 -21.21 1.18
C LYS A 183 -12.23 -21.47 0.88
N THR A 184 -11.79 -22.73 0.92
CA THR A 184 -10.44 -23.09 0.49
C THR A 184 -10.28 -22.69 -0.97
N ILE A 185 -9.68 -21.53 -1.21
CA ILE A 185 -9.24 -21.11 -2.53
C ILE A 185 -8.06 -22.03 -2.88
N GLY A 186 -8.34 -23.12 -3.59
CA GLY A 186 -7.32 -23.95 -4.23
C GLY A 186 -6.92 -25.26 -3.54
N GLU A 187 -7.82 -25.94 -2.82
CA GLU A 187 -7.63 -27.36 -2.46
C GLU A 187 -8.15 -28.34 -3.53
N GLU A 188 -8.28 -27.91 -4.79
CA GLU A 188 -7.92 -28.80 -5.89
C GLU A 188 -6.40 -28.76 -6.06
N SER A 189 -5.68 -29.20 -5.03
CA SER A 189 -4.29 -29.61 -5.22
C SER A 189 -4.37 -30.90 -6.03
N ASP A 190 -4.41 -30.71 -7.34
CA ASP A 190 -4.17 -31.75 -8.31
C ASP A 190 -2.93 -32.53 -7.84
N LYS A 191 -3.11 -33.81 -7.54
CA LYS A 191 -2.05 -34.72 -7.08
C LYS A 191 -1.10 -35.07 -8.23
N THR A 192 -0.85 -34.12 -9.12
CA THR A 192 0.14 -34.21 -10.16
C THR A 192 1.50 -33.91 -9.53
N LYS A 193 2.44 -34.83 -9.73
CA LYS A 193 3.82 -34.79 -9.21
C LYS A 193 4.59 -33.64 -9.86
N ASP A 194 4.23 -32.39 -9.57
CA ASP A 194 4.98 -31.26 -10.07
C ASP A 194 6.30 -31.12 -9.31
N LYS A 195 7.39 -30.97 -10.06
CA LYS A 195 8.74 -30.74 -9.55
C LYS A 195 8.66 -29.69 -8.45
N LYS A 196 9.10 -30.03 -7.23
CA LYS A 196 9.26 -29.09 -6.11
C LYS A 196 10.27 -28.01 -6.50
N ILE A 197 9.81 -26.96 -7.17
CA ILE A 197 10.62 -25.77 -7.43
C ILE A 197 10.82 -25.11 -6.07
N SER A 198 12.08 -24.96 -5.67
CA SER A 198 12.41 -24.25 -4.43
C SER A 198 12.00 -22.79 -4.54
N VAL A 199 11.29 -22.28 -3.53
CA VAL A 199 10.93 -20.85 -3.41
C VAL A 199 12.17 -19.96 -3.56
N TRP A 200 13.29 -20.37 -2.95
CA TRP A 200 14.56 -19.65 -3.03
C TRP A 200 15.08 -19.51 -4.45
N LYS A 201 14.85 -20.51 -5.31
CA LYS A 201 15.26 -20.44 -6.72
C LYS A 201 14.45 -19.39 -7.48
N VAL A 202 13.19 -19.16 -7.10
CA VAL A 202 12.33 -18.11 -7.69
C VAL A 202 12.73 -16.74 -7.16
N ILE A 203 12.82 -16.58 -5.83
CA ILE A 203 13.17 -15.30 -5.20
C ILE A 203 14.55 -14.79 -5.64
N LEU A 204 15.51 -15.71 -5.83
CA LEU A 204 16.87 -15.36 -6.26
C LEU A 204 17.01 -15.14 -7.77
N GLN A 205 15.92 -15.16 -8.54
CA GLN A 205 16.00 -14.78 -9.96
C GLN A 205 16.40 -13.31 -10.09
N PRO A 206 17.35 -12.96 -10.96
CA PRO A 206 17.80 -11.57 -11.12
C PRO A 206 16.67 -10.57 -11.36
N ARG A 207 15.64 -10.96 -12.12
CA ARG A 207 14.45 -10.13 -12.38
C ARG A 207 13.63 -9.84 -11.12
N ILE A 208 13.51 -10.80 -10.19
CA ILE A 208 12.75 -10.63 -8.94
C ILE A 208 13.58 -9.83 -7.94
N ILE A 209 14.89 -10.12 -7.82
CA ILE A 209 15.79 -9.35 -6.95
C ILE A 209 15.80 -7.88 -7.38
N LEU A 210 16.02 -7.60 -8.67
CA LEU A 210 16.09 -6.22 -9.16
C LEU A 210 14.77 -5.48 -9.01
N LEU A 211 13.63 -6.16 -9.27
CA LEU A 211 12.30 -5.61 -9.02
C LEU A 211 12.08 -5.30 -7.54
N CYS A 212 12.51 -6.20 -6.65
CA CYS A 212 12.38 -6.04 -5.20
C CYS A 212 13.23 -4.89 -4.67
N LEU A 213 14.47 -4.77 -5.14
CA LEU A 213 15.35 -3.64 -4.80
C LEU A 213 14.79 -2.32 -5.33
N ALA A 214 14.31 -2.29 -6.58
CA ALA A 214 13.69 -1.09 -7.16
C ALA A 214 12.46 -0.64 -6.37
N ALA A 215 11.58 -1.59 -6.02
CA ALA A 215 10.42 -1.36 -5.17
C ALA A 215 10.81 -0.88 -3.76
N SER A 216 11.88 -1.44 -3.19
CA SER A 216 12.40 -1.02 -1.88
C SER A 216 12.88 0.43 -1.87
N ILE A 217 13.64 0.83 -2.89
CA ILE A 217 14.13 2.21 -3.04
C ILE A 217 12.97 3.18 -3.29
N ARG A 218 12.00 2.81 -4.13
CA ARG A 218 10.78 3.60 -4.33
C ARG A 218 9.98 3.74 -3.03
N HIS A 219 9.84 2.65 -2.28
CA HIS A 219 9.14 2.64 -1.00
C HIS A 219 9.83 3.58 -0.01
N CYS A 220 11.17 3.54 0.06
CA CYS A 220 11.95 4.51 0.85
C CYS A 220 11.66 5.96 0.46
N GLY A 221 11.57 6.26 -0.84
CA GLY A 221 11.20 7.60 -1.31
C GLY A 221 9.87 8.08 -0.72
N GLY A 222 8.85 7.22 -0.77
CA GLY A 222 7.53 7.52 -0.23
C GLY A 222 7.52 7.67 1.29
N MET A 223 8.20 6.77 2.01
CA MET A 223 8.28 6.81 3.47
C MET A 223 9.09 8.01 3.98
N CYS A 224 10.19 8.34 3.29
CA CYS A 224 10.97 9.56 3.57
C CYS A 224 10.09 10.80 3.46
N PHE A 225 9.31 10.92 2.38
CA PHE A 225 8.37 12.02 2.23
C PHE A 225 7.31 12.00 3.34
N ALA A 226 6.65 10.87 3.58
CA ALA A 226 5.58 10.76 4.57
C ALA A 226 6.03 11.15 5.99
N TYR A 227 7.24 10.78 6.39
CA TYR A 227 7.77 11.08 7.72
C TYR A 227 8.24 12.52 7.89
N ASN A 228 8.59 13.21 6.80
CA ASN A 228 9.32 14.48 6.89
C ASN A 228 8.60 15.65 6.22
N CYS A 229 7.54 15.44 5.43
CA CYS A 229 6.96 16.50 4.61
C CYS A 229 6.29 17.62 5.42
N ASP A 230 5.45 17.30 6.42
CA ASP A 230 4.84 18.35 7.26
C ASP A 230 5.91 19.10 8.07
N LEU A 231 6.91 18.39 8.62
CA LEU A 231 8.04 19.00 9.32
C LEU A 231 8.81 19.95 8.40
N TYR A 232 9.13 19.51 7.17
CA TYR A 232 9.81 20.32 6.17
C TYR A 232 9.03 21.58 5.81
N TYR A 233 7.74 21.45 5.52
CA TYR A 233 6.92 22.59 5.14
C TYR A 233 6.70 23.57 6.31
N ARG A 234 6.68 23.09 7.55
CA ARG A 234 6.62 23.94 8.75
C ARG A 234 7.92 24.70 8.99
N ASP A 235 9.06 24.06 8.77
CA ASP A 235 10.39 24.65 8.96
C ASP A 235 10.69 25.71 7.88
N TYR A 236 10.43 25.40 6.61
CA TYR A 236 10.74 26.31 5.50
C TYR A 236 9.66 27.35 5.21
N PHE A 237 8.39 27.07 5.55
CA PHE A 237 7.26 27.95 5.24
C PHE A 237 6.31 28.10 6.45
N PRO A 238 6.80 28.61 7.59
CA PRO A 238 6.03 28.68 8.83
C PRO A 238 4.75 29.52 8.71
N ASP A 239 4.75 30.55 7.86
CA ASP A 239 3.62 31.45 7.64
C ASP A 239 2.53 30.86 6.71
N HIS A 240 2.76 29.67 6.16
CA HIS A 240 1.85 29.04 5.22
C HIS A 240 1.19 27.79 5.80
N ASP A 241 -0.13 27.79 5.75
CA ASP A 241 -0.92 26.62 6.15
C ASP A 241 -1.13 25.66 4.98
N LEU A 242 -0.38 24.56 5.02
CA LEU A 242 -0.37 23.54 3.97
C LEU A 242 -1.04 22.22 4.39
N GLY A 243 -1.62 22.14 5.60
CA GLY A 243 -2.22 20.89 6.10
C GLY A 243 -3.35 20.36 5.21
N TRP A 244 -4.23 21.25 4.73
CA TRP A 244 -5.31 20.88 3.81
C TRP A 244 -4.83 20.58 2.39
N TRP A 245 -3.72 21.19 1.96
CA TRP A 245 -3.11 20.86 0.68
C TRP A 245 -2.52 19.44 0.70
N LEU A 246 -1.80 19.09 1.76
CA LEU A 246 -1.28 17.74 1.96
C LEU A 246 -2.40 16.70 2.03
N PHE A 247 -3.49 17.01 2.75
CA PHE A 247 -4.72 16.21 2.72
C PHE A 247 -5.20 15.99 1.28
N ALA A 248 -5.45 17.06 0.53
CA ALA A 248 -6.03 16.98 -0.81
C ALA A 248 -5.12 16.21 -1.79
N VAL A 249 -3.81 16.46 -1.75
CA VAL A 249 -2.86 15.77 -2.64
C VAL A 249 -2.80 14.27 -2.33
N THR A 250 -2.68 13.89 -1.05
CA THR A 250 -2.54 12.48 -0.67
C THR A 250 -3.83 11.69 -0.88
N ILE A 251 -4.98 12.22 -0.44
CA ILE A 251 -6.24 11.49 -0.52
C ILE A 251 -6.86 11.54 -1.92
N VAL A 252 -6.90 12.71 -2.57
CA VAL A 252 -7.60 12.85 -3.86
C VAL A 252 -6.66 12.45 -4.97
N ILE A 253 -5.51 13.12 -5.09
CA ILE A 253 -4.62 12.94 -6.24
C ILE A 253 -3.93 11.58 -6.19
N GLY A 254 -3.46 11.16 -5.02
CA GLY A 254 -2.89 9.82 -4.80
C GLY A 254 -3.87 8.70 -5.20
N SER A 255 -5.11 8.76 -4.71
CA SER A 255 -6.13 7.74 -5.05
C SER A 255 -6.43 7.68 -6.55
N ILE A 256 -6.53 8.83 -7.23
CA ILE A 256 -6.73 8.86 -8.69
C ILE A 256 -5.51 8.24 -9.39
N GLY A 257 -4.30 8.57 -8.95
CA GLY A 257 -3.05 8.01 -9.47
C GLY A 257 -3.02 6.48 -9.42
N VAL A 258 -3.42 5.87 -8.30
CA VAL A 258 -3.48 4.41 -8.14
C VAL A 258 -4.46 3.77 -9.13
N VAL A 259 -5.67 4.32 -9.24
CA VAL A 259 -6.73 3.79 -10.11
C VAL A 259 -6.32 3.92 -11.57
N VAL A 260 -5.85 5.10 -11.98
CA VAL A 260 -5.37 5.34 -13.34
C VAL A 260 -4.16 4.45 -13.65
N GLY A 261 -3.24 4.29 -12.69
CA GLY A 261 -2.09 3.40 -12.77
C GLY A 261 -2.47 1.97 -13.12
N GLY A 262 -3.41 1.39 -12.37
CA GLY A 262 -3.93 0.06 -12.63
C GLY A 262 -4.54 -0.07 -14.03
N VAL A 263 -5.50 0.81 -14.37
CA VAL A 263 -6.21 0.79 -15.66
C VAL A 263 -5.25 0.94 -16.85
N VAL A 264 -4.29 1.87 -16.76
CA VAL A 264 -3.29 2.11 -17.79
C VAL A 264 -2.39 0.89 -17.94
N SER A 265 -1.84 0.38 -16.85
CA SER A 265 -1.01 -0.83 -16.83
C SER A 265 -1.71 -2.00 -17.51
N ASP A 266 -2.96 -2.27 -17.16
CA ASP A 266 -3.71 -3.42 -17.67
C ASP A 266 -4.01 -3.30 -19.16
N LYS A 267 -4.34 -2.09 -19.62
CA LYS A 267 -4.56 -1.82 -21.05
C LYS A 267 -3.30 -2.03 -21.90
N PHE A 268 -2.14 -1.66 -21.38
CA PHE A 268 -0.87 -1.86 -22.08
C PHE A 268 -0.40 -3.33 -22.01
N VAL A 269 -0.53 -3.98 -20.85
CA VAL A 269 -0.13 -5.39 -20.67
C VAL A 269 -0.93 -6.31 -21.61
N ALA A 270 -2.22 -6.03 -21.81
CA ALA A 270 -3.06 -6.77 -22.75
C ALA A 270 -2.57 -6.71 -24.21
N LYS A 271 -1.77 -5.70 -24.57
CA LYS A 271 -1.25 -5.51 -25.94
C LYS A 271 0.20 -5.95 -26.10
N MET A 272 1.02 -5.74 -25.07
CA MET A 272 2.49 -5.81 -25.17
C MET A 272 3.14 -6.79 -24.18
N GLY A 273 2.34 -7.48 -23.37
CA GLY A 273 2.80 -8.44 -22.36
C GLY A 273 3.43 -7.77 -21.13
N ILE A 274 3.94 -8.59 -20.21
CA ILE A 274 4.44 -8.15 -18.89
C ILE A 274 5.48 -7.01 -18.94
N ARG A 275 6.31 -6.95 -19.99
CA ARG A 275 7.29 -5.88 -20.21
C ARG A 275 6.65 -4.49 -20.19
N SER A 276 5.47 -4.32 -20.77
CA SER A 276 4.83 -3.00 -20.80
C SER A 276 4.34 -2.57 -19.42
N ARG A 277 4.02 -3.52 -18.53
CA ARG A 277 3.67 -3.21 -17.15
C ARG A 277 4.83 -2.57 -16.41
N VAL A 278 6.02 -3.17 -16.54
CA VAL A 278 7.26 -2.62 -15.99
C VAL A 278 7.63 -1.29 -16.66
N ALA A 279 7.37 -1.13 -17.96
CA ALA A 279 7.59 0.12 -18.66
C ALA A 279 6.70 1.26 -18.13
N VAL A 280 5.38 1.01 -17.97
CA VAL A 280 4.44 1.99 -17.38
C VAL A 280 4.89 2.36 -15.96
N LEU A 281 5.27 1.38 -15.16
CA LEU A 281 5.83 1.60 -13.82
C LEU A 281 7.06 2.51 -13.88
N ALA A 282 8.05 2.19 -14.69
CA ALA A 282 9.28 2.98 -14.77
C ALA A 282 9.03 4.39 -15.30
N ILE A 283 8.24 4.54 -16.37
CA ILE A 283 7.89 5.84 -16.95
C ILE A 283 7.12 6.70 -15.95
N SER A 284 6.18 6.13 -15.19
CA SER A 284 5.45 6.88 -14.16
C SER A 284 6.39 7.45 -13.10
N GLN A 285 7.36 6.66 -12.62
CA GLN A 285 8.33 7.14 -11.63
C GLN A 285 9.30 8.16 -12.22
N LEU A 286 9.68 8.01 -13.50
CA LEU A 286 10.48 9.01 -14.20
C LEU A 286 9.75 10.36 -14.30
N ILE A 287 8.47 10.35 -14.67
CA ILE A 287 7.64 11.56 -14.76
C ILE A 287 7.39 12.17 -13.37
N ALA A 288 7.22 11.34 -12.33
CA ALA A 288 7.02 11.80 -10.96
C ALA A 288 8.26 12.49 -10.37
N THR A 289 9.45 12.18 -10.88
CA THR A 289 10.73 12.61 -10.30
C THR A 289 10.96 14.12 -10.38
N PRO A 290 10.92 14.81 -11.55
CA PRO A 290 11.13 16.26 -11.59
C PRO A 290 10.10 17.06 -10.76
N PRO A 291 8.79 16.74 -10.77
CA PRO A 291 7.83 17.38 -9.87
C PRO A 291 8.07 17.05 -8.38
N ALA A 292 8.66 15.89 -8.04
CA ALA A 292 9.08 15.62 -6.67
C ALA A 292 10.17 16.61 -6.22
N PHE A 293 11.18 16.87 -7.07
CA PHE A 293 12.16 17.93 -6.82
C PHE A 293 11.48 19.31 -6.72
N GLY A 294 10.54 19.61 -7.60
CA GLY A 294 9.77 20.86 -7.58
C GLY A 294 8.98 21.06 -6.29
N SER A 295 8.41 20.00 -5.71
CA SER A 295 7.68 20.06 -4.44
C SER A 295 8.52 20.46 -3.23
N VAL A 296 9.84 20.31 -3.34
CA VAL A 296 10.82 20.69 -2.32
C VAL A 296 11.46 22.03 -2.68
N TYR A 297 11.77 22.27 -3.96
CA TYR A 297 12.48 23.45 -4.42
C TYR A 297 11.63 24.73 -4.46
N PHE A 298 10.38 24.65 -4.94
CA PHE A 298 9.56 25.83 -5.22
C PHE A 298 8.94 26.49 -3.98
N GLU A 299 8.45 27.71 -4.18
CA GLU A 299 7.58 28.43 -3.25
C GLU A 299 6.28 27.67 -2.98
N PRO A 300 5.62 27.86 -1.81
CA PRO A 300 4.55 26.99 -1.28
C PRO A 300 3.45 26.62 -2.29
N ARG A 301 2.90 27.62 -2.97
CA ARG A 301 1.82 27.45 -3.96
C ARG A 301 2.26 26.57 -5.13
N TRP A 302 3.47 26.79 -5.64
CA TRP A 302 4.04 26.00 -6.73
C TRP A 302 4.55 24.63 -6.25
N ALA A 303 5.03 24.55 -5.02
CA ALA A 303 5.42 23.30 -4.38
C ALA A 303 4.22 22.35 -4.26
N MET A 304 3.04 22.83 -3.85
CA MET A 304 1.83 21.99 -3.76
C MET A 304 1.32 21.52 -5.12
N LEU A 305 1.33 22.39 -6.14
CA LEU A 305 0.97 21.99 -7.51
C LEU A 305 1.94 20.93 -8.06
N SER A 306 3.24 21.15 -7.85
CA SER A 306 4.28 20.21 -8.24
C SER A 306 4.16 18.88 -7.49
N LEU A 307 3.85 18.93 -6.19
CA LEU A 307 3.58 17.76 -5.36
C LEU A 307 2.38 16.98 -5.88
N GLY A 308 1.28 17.65 -6.24
CA GLY A 308 0.11 16.99 -6.81
C GLY A 308 0.44 16.20 -8.07
N ILE A 309 1.17 16.83 -9.02
CA ILE A 309 1.61 16.13 -10.24
C ILE A 309 2.53 14.96 -9.88
N SER A 310 3.48 15.15 -8.97
CA SER A 310 4.37 14.08 -8.51
C SER A 310 3.57 12.92 -7.93
N TYR A 311 2.68 13.17 -6.97
CA TYR A 311 1.88 12.17 -6.27
C TYR A 311 1.01 11.36 -7.23
N PHE A 312 0.40 12.01 -8.22
CA PHE A 312 -0.41 11.31 -9.23
C PHE A 312 0.37 10.19 -9.92
N PHE A 313 1.56 10.51 -10.43
CA PHE A 313 2.40 9.53 -11.14
C PHE A 313 3.16 8.60 -10.18
N ALA A 314 3.59 9.12 -9.03
CA ALA A 314 4.31 8.37 -8.02
C ALA A 314 3.45 7.23 -7.49
N GLU A 315 2.17 7.47 -7.20
CA GLU A 315 1.27 6.49 -6.58
C GLU A 315 0.72 5.44 -7.55
N MET A 316 0.97 5.56 -8.86
CA MET A 316 0.68 4.49 -9.83
C MET A 316 1.47 3.19 -9.51
N TRP A 317 2.55 3.26 -8.73
CA TRP A 317 3.54 2.20 -8.61
C TRP A 317 3.04 0.92 -7.90
N PHE A 318 2.34 1.07 -6.77
CA PHE A 318 2.17 -0.03 -5.81
C PHE A 318 1.34 -1.18 -6.38
N GLY A 319 0.19 -0.85 -6.98
CA GLY A 319 -0.67 -1.83 -7.63
C GLY A 319 0.01 -2.50 -8.84
N ILE A 320 0.78 -1.74 -9.61
CA ILE A 320 1.48 -2.27 -10.79
C ILE A 320 2.57 -3.26 -10.38
N VAL A 321 3.41 -2.91 -9.38
CA VAL A 321 4.44 -3.82 -8.84
C VAL A 321 3.82 -5.11 -8.33
N PHE A 322 2.73 -5.01 -7.56
CA PHE A 322 2.05 -6.18 -7.03
C PHE A 322 1.52 -7.09 -8.15
N ALA A 323 0.90 -6.52 -9.18
CA ALA A 323 0.41 -7.25 -10.34
C ALA A 323 1.54 -7.95 -11.12
N ILE A 324 2.70 -7.29 -11.27
CA ILE A 324 3.89 -7.89 -11.89
C ILE A 324 4.35 -9.12 -11.11
N VAL A 325 4.48 -9.02 -9.77
CA VAL A 325 4.94 -10.14 -8.94
C VAL A 325 3.97 -11.32 -9.02
N VAL A 326 2.66 -11.06 -9.00
CA VAL A 326 1.62 -12.10 -9.14
C VAL A 326 1.74 -12.85 -10.47
N GLU A 327 2.04 -12.14 -11.57
CA GLU A 327 2.08 -12.68 -12.93
C GLU A 327 3.36 -13.48 -13.22
N ILE A 328 4.52 -13.04 -12.72
CA ILE A 328 5.82 -13.71 -12.98
C ILE A 328 6.09 -14.91 -12.08
N VAL A 329 5.37 -15.05 -10.97
CA VAL A 329 5.58 -16.10 -9.96
C VAL A 329 4.62 -17.27 -10.19
N PRO A 330 5.12 -18.53 -10.18
CA PRO A 330 4.28 -19.72 -10.26
C PRO A 330 3.17 -19.75 -9.20
N LEU A 331 1.99 -20.25 -9.58
CA LEU A 331 0.78 -20.27 -8.74
C LEU A 331 1.03 -20.87 -7.35
N ASN A 332 1.74 -22.01 -7.28
CA ASN A 332 2.03 -22.73 -6.05
C ASN A 332 3.02 -22.03 -5.11
N LEU A 333 3.79 -21.05 -5.58
CA LEU A 333 4.79 -20.32 -4.78
C LEU A 333 4.44 -18.82 -4.61
N ARG A 334 3.29 -18.40 -5.13
CA ARG A 334 2.89 -16.99 -5.24
C ARG A 334 2.81 -16.29 -3.89
N SER A 335 2.03 -16.85 -2.96
CA SER A 335 1.82 -16.26 -1.63
C SER A 335 3.14 -16.08 -0.87
N THR A 336 3.98 -17.13 -0.82
CA THR A 336 5.27 -17.08 -0.14
C THR A 336 6.22 -16.07 -0.78
N THR A 337 6.29 -16.02 -2.12
CA THR A 337 7.18 -15.09 -2.83
C THR A 337 6.76 -13.64 -2.60
N ILE A 338 5.45 -13.35 -2.67
CA ILE A 338 4.90 -12.03 -2.37
C ILE A 338 5.19 -11.64 -0.91
N GLY A 339 5.02 -12.57 0.03
CA GLY A 339 5.33 -12.34 1.44
C GLY A 339 6.79 -11.94 1.66
N VAL A 340 7.75 -12.68 1.08
CA VAL A 340 9.17 -12.33 1.17
C VAL A 340 9.47 -11.01 0.46
N PHE A 341 8.87 -10.77 -0.71
CA PHE A 341 9.03 -9.53 -1.46
C PHE A 341 8.61 -8.31 -0.62
N LEU A 342 7.41 -8.35 -0.04
CA LEU A 342 6.90 -7.28 0.80
C LEU A 342 7.68 -7.14 2.12
N PHE A 343 8.15 -8.25 2.70
CA PHE A 343 9.00 -8.22 3.88
C PHE A 343 10.30 -7.47 3.63
N VAL A 344 11.00 -7.78 2.52
CA VAL A 344 12.24 -7.10 2.14
C VAL A 344 11.97 -5.64 1.78
N MET A 345 10.92 -5.39 0.99
CA MET A 345 10.53 -4.04 0.57
C MET A 345 10.23 -3.13 1.76
N ASN A 346 9.45 -3.60 2.74
CA ASN A 346 9.13 -2.83 3.93
C ASN A 346 10.37 -2.62 4.83
N ASN A 347 11.20 -3.65 5.01
CA ASN A 347 12.39 -3.52 5.86
C ASN A 347 13.47 -2.60 5.28
N ILE A 348 13.70 -2.64 3.97
CA ILE A 348 14.63 -1.71 3.33
C ILE A 348 13.96 -0.33 3.23
N GLY A 349 12.80 -0.27 2.59
CA GLY A 349 12.12 0.99 2.29
C GLY A 349 11.71 1.77 3.53
N GLY A 350 11.19 1.10 4.56
CA GLY A 350 10.70 1.76 5.77
C GLY A 350 11.79 2.21 6.75
N ASN A 351 13.00 1.63 6.67
CA ASN A 351 14.08 1.91 7.62
C ASN A 351 15.16 2.84 7.06
N LEU A 352 15.41 2.85 5.75
CA LEU A 352 16.38 3.76 5.13
C LEU A 352 16.14 5.26 5.43
N PRO A 353 14.90 5.76 5.67
CA PRO A 353 14.70 7.14 6.11
C PRO A 353 15.46 7.53 7.38
N ILE A 354 15.97 6.58 8.19
CA ILE A 354 16.87 6.89 9.31
C ILE A 354 18.11 7.69 8.89
N LEU A 355 18.54 7.55 7.64
CA LEU A 355 19.69 8.27 7.07
C LEU A 355 19.40 9.73 6.72
N VAL A 356 18.14 10.16 6.76
CA VAL A 356 17.76 11.56 6.51
C VAL A 356 18.41 12.47 7.54
N GLU A 357 18.41 12.10 8.82
CA GLU A 357 18.98 12.95 9.87
C GLU A 357 20.50 13.17 9.76
N PRO A 358 21.36 12.13 9.68
CA PRO A 358 22.80 12.35 9.55
C PRO A 358 23.15 13.08 8.24
N THR A 359 22.37 12.87 7.18
CA THR A 359 22.55 13.62 5.92
C THR A 359 22.12 15.07 6.07
N ARG A 360 21.03 15.33 6.81
CA ARG A 360 20.55 16.69 7.12
C ARG A 360 21.61 17.47 7.87
N MET A 361 22.27 16.84 8.84
CA MET A 361 23.37 17.45 9.58
C MET A 361 24.58 17.76 8.71
N ALA A 362 24.82 16.96 7.66
CA ALA A 362 25.97 17.13 6.77
C ALA A 362 25.75 18.16 5.65
N ILE A 363 24.57 18.18 5.03
CA ILE A 363 24.32 18.95 3.80
C ILE A 363 23.02 19.77 3.80
N GLY A 364 22.17 19.66 4.82
CA GLY A 364 20.90 20.39 4.92
C GLY A 364 19.65 19.53 4.70
N PHE A 365 18.50 20.02 5.19
CA PHE A 365 17.25 19.25 5.19
C PHE A 365 16.64 19.13 3.80
N ARG A 366 16.63 20.23 3.05
CA ARG A 366 16.19 20.28 1.66
C ARG A 366 16.99 19.32 0.78
N GLU A 367 18.30 19.31 0.93
CA GLU A 367 19.25 18.46 0.22
C GLU A 367 19.05 16.98 0.57
N SER A 368 18.72 16.68 1.82
CA SER A 368 18.38 15.32 2.25
C SER A 368 17.11 14.81 1.58
N LEU A 369 16.06 15.64 1.47
CA LEU A 369 14.83 15.26 0.77
C LEU A 369 15.04 15.13 -0.75
N TYR A 370 15.92 15.92 -1.34
CA TYR A 370 16.32 15.71 -2.74
C TYR A 370 16.94 14.34 -2.98
N ILE A 371 17.72 13.81 -2.03
CA ILE A 371 18.36 12.50 -2.17
C ILE A 371 17.36 11.38 -1.87
N PHE A 372 16.81 11.36 -0.65
CA PHE A 372 16.06 10.21 -0.14
C PHE A 372 14.60 10.17 -0.58
N TYR A 373 14.02 11.28 -1.03
CA TYR A 373 12.67 11.31 -1.59
C TYR A 373 12.70 11.38 -3.12
N ALA A 374 13.01 12.55 -3.70
CA ALA A 374 12.93 12.76 -5.14
C ALA A 374 13.97 11.93 -5.92
N GLY A 375 15.21 11.89 -5.43
CA GLY A 375 16.29 11.10 -6.01
C GLY A 375 15.99 9.61 -6.01
N PHE A 376 15.37 9.09 -4.95
CA PHE A 376 14.98 7.68 -4.86
C PHE A 376 13.85 7.31 -5.84
N TYR A 377 12.95 8.25 -6.19
CA TYR A 377 12.02 8.05 -7.30
C TYR A 377 12.78 7.89 -8.63
N GLY A 378 13.77 8.76 -8.88
CA GLY A 378 14.61 8.67 -10.08
C GLY A 378 15.44 7.39 -10.16
N ILE A 379 16.11 7.01 -9.06
CA ILE A 379 16.92 5.79 -8.97
C ILE A 379 16.03 4.56 -9.18
N SER A 380 14.88 4.49 -8.50
CA SER A 380 13.95 3.37 -8.66
C SER A 380 13.42 3.26 -10.09
N SER A 381 13.14 4.39 -10.76
CA SER A 381 12.77 4.42 -12.18
C SER A 381 13.83 3.77 -13.07
N ILE A 382 15.10 4.11 -12.88
CA ILE A 382 16.22 3.49 -13.62
C ILE A 382 16.26 1.98 -13.35
N MET A 383 16.11 1.56 -12.09
CA MET A 383 16.11 0.14 -11.74
C MET A 383 14.91 -0.62 -12.31
N PHE A 384 13.72 -0.01 -12.36
CA PHE A 384 12.56 -0.58 -13.03
C PHE A 384 12.78 -0.69 -14.55
N LEU A 385 13.36 0.32 -15.18
CA LEU A 385 13.78 0.25 -16.59
C LEU A 385 14.76 -0.89 -16.84
N LEU A 386 15.76 -1.08 -15.95
CA LEU A 386 16.68 -2.21 -16.05
C LEU A 386 15.97 -3.56 -15.88
N THR A 387 15.00 -3.62 -14.96
CA THR A 387 14.17 -4.82 -14.73
C THR A 387 13.36 -5.19 -15.97
N MET A 388 12.88 -4.20 -16.73
CA MET A 388 12.12 -4.41 -17.96
C MET A 388 12.90 -5.26 -18.98
N PHE A 389 14.22 -5.08 -19.09
CA PHE A 389 15.06 -5.87 -20.00
C PHE A 389 15.22 -7.34 -19.57
N LEU A 390 14.97 -7.65 -18.28
CA LEU A 390 15.01 -9.00 -17.73
C LEU A 390 13.64 -9.71 -17.77
N MET A 391 12.59 -9.01 -18.21
CA MET A 391 11.25 -9.58 -18.35
C MET A 391 11.09 -10.28 -19.70
N ASP A 392 10.22 -11.28 -19.76
CA ASP A 392 9.93 -12.02 -20.99
C ASP A 392 9.14 -11.17 -21.99
N GLY A 393 9.37 -11.39 -23.29
CA GLY A 393 8.62 -10.70 -24.35
C GLY A 393 7.14 -11.07 -24.37
N PRO A 394 6.31 -10.39 -25.18
CA PRO A 394 4.91 -10.78 -25.34
C PRO A 394 4.81 -12.26 -25.71
N VAL A 395 4.09 -13.03 -24.89
CA VAL A 395 3.78 -14.42 -25.20
C VAL A 395 2.92 -14.38 -26.46
N LYS A 396 3.48 -14.82 -27.60
CA LYS A 396 2.63 -15.13 -28.76
C LYS A 396 1.66 -16.19 -28.26
N GLN A 397 0.38 -15.85 -28.19
CA GLN A 397 -0.66 -16.88 -28.18
C GLN A 397 -0.48 -17.64 -29.48
N THR A 398 0.27 -18.75 -29.43
CA THR A 398 0.11 -19.79 -30.42
C THR A 398 -1.35 -20.18 -30.28
N LYS A 399 -2.19 -19.74 -31.22
CA LYS A 399 -3.46 -20.41 -31.44
C LYS A 399 -3.06 -21.84 -31.75
N ASN A 400 -3.03 -22.70 -30.73
CA ASN A 400 -3.22 -24.11 -30.93
C ASN A 400 -4.64 -24.20 -31.48
N ILE A 401 -4.74 -24.11 -32.80
CA ILE A 401 -5.75 -24.82 -33.53
C ILE A 401 -5.38 -26.28 -33.27
N GLU A 402 -5.73 -26.79 -32.09
CA GLU A 402 -6.04 -28.19 -32.00
C GLU A 402 -7.26 -28.33 -32.89
N GLU A 403 -7.03 -28.92 -34.07
CA GLU A 403 -8.04 -29.66 -34.81
C GLU A 403 -8.66 -30.66 -33.83
N GLN A 404 -9.61 -30.20 -33.02
CA GLN A 404 -10.67 -31.07 -32.53
C GLN A 404 -11.45 -31.48 -33.76
N THR A 405 -11.07 -32.65 -34.29
CA THR A 405 -11.89 -33.58 -35.07
C THR A 405 -13.25 -33.00 -35.47
N GLY A 406 -13.38 -32.72 -36.77
CA GLY A 406 -14.57 -32.12 -37.34
C GLY A 406 -15.87 -32.80 -36.90
N TYR A 407 -16.81 -32.00 -36.41
CA TYR A 407 -18.21 -32.27 -36.68
C TYR A 407 -18.52 -31.71 -38.07
N ASP A 408 -18.47 -32.62 -39.03
CA ASP A 408 -18.87 -32.42 -40.41
C ASP A 408 -20.39 -32.20 -40.43
N ASN A 409 -20.84 -30.94 -40.55
CA ASN A 409 -22.27 -30.59 -40.61
C ASN A 409 -22.86 -30.81 -42.02
N CYS A 410 -22.25 -31.67 -42.83
CA CYS A 410 -22.61 -31.88 -44.22
C CYS A 410 -22.66 -33.36 -44.59
N THR A 411 -23.48 -34.18 -43.91
CA THR A 411 -24.15 -35.35 -44.56
C THR A 411 -25.14 -36.04 -43.62
N PHE A 412 -26.42 -35.70 -43.76
CA PHE A 412 -27.47 -36.72 -43.83
C PHE A 412 -28.23 -36.48 -45.13
N THR A 413 -27.63 -36.94 -46.22
CA THR A 413 -28.36 -37.31 -47.43
C THR A 413 -29.09 -38.62 -47.13
N ASN A 414 -30.41 -38.56 -46.95
CA ASN A 414 -31.28 -39.71 -47.17
C ASN A 414 -32.22 -39.35 -48.31
N ASP A 415 -31.71 -39.48 -49.54
CA ASP A 415 -32.56 -39.62 -50.73
C ASP A 415 -32.68 -41.12 -51.04
N ARG A 416 -33.86 -41.66 -50.74
CA ARG A 416 -34.66 -42.60 -51.57
C ARG A 416 -35.80 -43.15 -50.70
N ASP A 417 -36.94 -42.48 -50.69
CA ASP A 417 -38.01 -42.76 -51.65
C ASP A 417 -39.33 -42.12 -51.18
N GLN A 418 -39.98 -41.45 -52.13
CA GLN A 418 -41.41 -41.15 -52.22
C GLN A 418 -42.00 -39.92 -51.49
N HIS A 419 -42.43 -39.00 -52.36
CA HIS A 419 -43.55 -38.05 -52.23
C HIS A 419 -43.36 -36.75 -51.44
N VAL A 420 -43.02 -35.73 -52.21
CA VAL A 420 -43.35 -34.30 -52.04
C VAL A 420 -44.76 -34.09 -51.46
N SER A 421 -44.89 -33.35 -50.36
CA SER A 421 -45.82 -32.20 -50.22
C SER A 421 -45.82 -31.52 -48.82
N SER A 422 -45.76 -30.18 -48.87
CA SER A 422 -46.35 -29.17 -47.98
C SER A 422 -46.02 -29.09 -46.47
N ILE A 423 -45.32 -27.99 -46.12
CA ILE A 423 -45.65 -26.98 -45.08
C ILE A 423 -46.38 -27.48 -43.83
N MET A 424 -45.73 -27.41 -42.66
CA MET A 424 -46.41 -27.38 -41.36
C MET A 424 -45.66 -26.56 -40.31
N GLU A 425 -46.44 -25.92 -39.45
CA GLU A 425 -46.20 -24.64 -38.76
C GLU A 425 -45.31 -24.74 -37.50
N LEU A 426 -44.64 -23.62 -37.17
CA LEU A 426 -43.99 -23.39 -35.88
C LEU A 426 -45.04 -23.20 -34.76
N PRO A 427 -44.86 -23.76 -33.54
CA PRO A 427 -45.80 -23.55 -32.44
C PRO A 427 -45.65 -22.15 -31.83
N ARG A 428 -46.78 -21.44 -31.69
CA ARG A 428 -46.90 -20.16 -30.98
C ARG A 428 -46.94 -20.37 -29.45
N LEU A 429 -46.12 -19.64 -28.72
CA LEU A 429 -46.19 -19.48 -27.25
C LEU A 429 -47.46 -18.73 -26.85
N SER A 430 -48.20 -19.25 -25.86
CA SER A 430 -49.40 -18.61 -25.29
C SER A 430 -49.06 -17.69 -24.12
N ILE A 431 -49.71 -16.52 -24.08
CA ILE A 431 -49.58 -15.46 -23.07
C ILE A 431 -50.85 -15.42 -22.21
N ARG A 432 -50.66 -15.48 -20.87
CA ARG A 432 -51.55 -15.14 -19.72
C ARG A 432 -52.90 -15.86 -19.52
N PRO A 433 -53.27 -16.24 -18.27
CA PRO A 433 -54.65 -16.57 -17.89
C PRO A 433 -55.44 -15.33 -17.39
N PRO A 434 -56.80 -15.41 -17.36
CA PRO A 434 -57.69 -14.25 -17.35
C PRO A 434 -58.15 -13.78 -15.96
N CYS A 435 -58.49 -12.48 -15.86
CA CYS A 435 -59.29 -11.90 -14.78
C CYS A 435 -60.72 -12.48 -14.78
N TYR A 436 -61.21 -12.87 -13.61
CA TYR A 436 -62.62 -13.11 -13.35
C TYR A 436 -63.18 -11.95 -12.53
N GLU A 437 -64.26 -11.34 -13.01
CA GLU A 437 -65.08 -10.38 -12.28
C GLU A 437 -66.56 -10.73 -12.46
N ASN A 438 -67.34 -10.41 -11.42
CA ASN A 438 -68.79 -10.60 -11.17
C ASN A 438 -69.17 -11.82 -10.32
N SER A 439 -70.03 -11.76 -9.30
CA SER A 439 -70.62 -10.71 -8.43
C SER A 439 -71.58 -11.42 -7.44
N GLN A 440 -71.82 -10.79 -6.27
CA GLN A 440 -72.92 -11.03 -5.31
C GLN A 440 -72.99 -12.36 -4.51
N LEU A 441 -72.63 -12.29 -3.22
CA LEU A 441 -73.54 -12.12 -2.07
C LEU A 441 -72.74 -11.75 -0.82
#